data_AF-A0A953IQE3-F1
#
_entry.id   AF-A0A953IQE3-F1
#
_cell.length_a   1.000
_cell.length_b   1.000
_cell.length_c   1.000
_cell.angle_alpha   90.00
_cell.angle_beta   90.00
_cell.angle_gamma   90.00
#
_symmetry.space_group_name_H-M   'P 1'
#
loop_
_entity.id
_entity.type
_entity.pdbx_description
1 polymer ?
#
loop_
_entity_poly.entity_id
_entity_poly.type
_entity_poly.pdbx_seq_one_letter_code
_entity_poly.pdbx_strand_id
1 'polypeptide(L)'
;GPAANVAGHDMNYQAQTGLLALSERRGSGPLVSPPLIADIGGGSYPAVINILMALLRRANTGAGCRIEIAMANGLYPFLYWALADGFAAGKWPQPDSTMLTGASCRYCIWRTADGRYLSAAPIEERFWREFCDTIGLDDALRDDTRNPAATRQGIAESVASRTAAQWQKAFADRDACVTLVATLDEAVSSPLFAKLFARRKACREGRSIPALPLPLAPEFVGPDEGYSPSLGEANADYLTENSS
;
A
#
# COMPACT_ATOMS: atom_id res chain seq x y z
N GLY A 1 -15.35 17.19 -16.67
CA GLY A 1 -16.67 16.95 -16.03
C GLY A 1 -17.06 18.12 -15.14
N PRO A 2 -18.20 18.07 -14.44
CA PRO A 2 -18.72 19.18 -13.63
C PRO A 2 -17.77 19.63 -12.51
N ALA A 3 -16.92 18.72 -12.01
CA ALA A 3 -15.94 19.01 -10.97
C ALA A 3 -14.54 19.40 -11.49
N ALA A 4 -14.35 19.64 -12.80
CA ALA A 4 -13.01 19.86 -13.39
C ALA A 4 -12.28 21.09 -12.83
N ASN A 5 -13.01 22.13 -12.44
CA ASN A 5 -12.47 23.37 -11.89
C ASN A 5 -12.61 23.46 -10.36
N VAL A 6 -12.91 22.34 -9.69
CA VAL A 6 -13.06 22.28 -8.23
C VAL A 6 -11.72 21.88 -7.63
N ALA A 7 -11.25 22.64 -6.64
CA ALA A 7 -10.03 22.33 -5.92
C ALA A 7 -10.16 21.01 -5.14
N GLY A 8 -9.07 20.24 -5.08
CA GLY A 8 -9.01 19.00 -4.34
C GLY A 8 -7.57 18.53 -4.16
N HIS A 9 -7.36 17.76 -3.11
CA HIS A 9 -6.15 16.99 -2.87
C HIS A 9 -6.48 15.50 -2.90
N ASP A 10 -5.44 14.68 -2.83
CA ASP A 10 -5.51 13.22 -2.77
C ASP A 10 -6.74 12.68 -2.00
N MET A 11 -6.88 13.10 -0.75
CA MET A 11 -7.97 12.66 0.15
C MET A 11 -9.38 13.03 -0.36
N ASN A 12 -9.54 14.18 -1.04
CA ASN A 12 -10.83 14.56 -1.62
C ASN A 12 -11.24 13.58 -2.73
N TYR A 13 -10.29 13.13 -3.54
CA TYR A 13 -10.55 12.15 -4.60
C TYR A 13 -10.83 10.75 -4.02
N GLN A 14 -10.12 10.35 -2.95
CA GLN A 14 -10.45 9.11 -2.22
C GLN A 14 -11.87 9.16 -1.63
N ALA A 15 -12.27 10.30 -1.07
CA ALA A 15 -13.60 10.48 -0.50
C ALA A 15 -14.70 10.41 -1.57
N GLN A 16 -14.52 11.13 -2.69
CA GLN A 16 -15.51 11.18 -3.77
C GLN A 16 -15.72 9.84 -4.49
N THR A 17 -14.71 8.97 -4.50
CA THR A 17 -14.77 7.65 -5.15
C THR A 17 -15.33 6.55 -4.24
N GLY A 18 -15.59 6.85 -2.96
CA GLY A 18 -16.02 5.88 -1.96
C GLY A 18 -14.89 5.02 -1.38
N LEU A 19 -13.65 5.16 -1.88
CA LEU A 19 -12.49 4.44 -1.36
C LEU A 19 -12.27 4.73 0.12
N LEU A 20 -12.35 6.00 0.53
CA LEU A 20 -12.14 6.39 1.93
C LEU A 20 -13.20 5.77 2.84
N ALA A 21 -14.45 5.63 2.37
CA ALA A 21 -15.52 5.03 3.17
C ALA A 21 -15.23 3.55 3.50
N LEU A 22 -14.47 2.83 2.67
CA LEU A 22 -14.11 1.42 2.90
C LEU A 22 -12.90 1.22 3.84
N SER A 23 -12.24 2.30 4.25
CA SER A 23 -11.03 2.25 5.11
C SER A 23 -11.33 2.13 6.60
N GLU A 24 -12.59 2.24 7.00
CA GLU A 24 -12.99 2.17 8.40
C GLU A 24 -12.67 0.81 9.03
N ARG A 25 -12.32 0.81 10.32
CA ARG A 25 -12.15 -0.39 11.11
C ARG A 25 -13.06 -0.36 12.34
N ARG A 26 -14.01 -1.29 12.41
CA ARG A 26 -14.86 -1.59 13.58
C ARG A 26 -15.56 -0.34 14.16
N GLY A 27 -16.14 0.50 13.31
CA GLY A 27 -16.85 1.69 13.79
C GLY A 27 -15.94 2.86 14.17
N SER A 28 -14.64 2.81 13.85
CA SER A 28 -13.72 3.94 14.09
C SER A 28 -14.03 5.19 13.25
N GLY A 29 -14.92 5.07 12.27
CA GLY A 29 -15.02 5.98 11.14
C GLY A 29 -13.90 5.75 10.10
N PRO A 30 -14.00 6.41 8.93
CA PRO A 30 -12.98 6.35 7.88
C PRO A 30 -11.60 6.77 8.39
N LEU A 31 -10.57 6.03 7.99
CA LEU A 31 -9.19 6.27 8.38
C LEU A 31 -8.44 6.95 7.23
N VAL A 32 -7.68 8.00 7.57
CA VAL A 32 -6.79 8.63 6.59
C VAL A 32 -5.66 7.65 6.26
N SER A 33 -5.65 7.17 5.02
CA SER A 33 -4.60 6.29 4.51
C SER A 33 -3.30 7.09 4.32
N PRO A 34 -2.16 6.68 4.93
CA PRO A 34 -0.90 7.39 4.76
C PRO A 34 -0.39 7.47 3.30
N PRO A 35 -0.56 6.43 2.45
CA PRO A 35 -0.24 6.54 1.02
C PRO A 35 -1.13 7.56 0.30
N LEU A 36 -0.49 8.41 -0.51
CA LEU A 36 -1.15 9.31 -1.46
C LEU A 36 -1.60 8.53 -2.70
N ILE A 37 -2.59 7.65 -2.51
CA ILE A 37 -2.99 6.67 -3.53
C ILE A 37 -3.67 7.32 -4.74
N ALA A 38 -4.33 8.47 -4.60
CA ALA A 38 -4.90 9.19 -5.73
C ALA A 38 -3.80 9.90 -6.53
N ASP A 39 -2.87 10.60 -5.86
CA ASP A 39 -1.78 11.33 -6.50
C ASP A 39 -0.81 10.38 -7.22
N ILE A 40 -0.45 9.27 -6.57
CA ILE A 40 0.53 8.31 -7.08
C ILE A 40 -0.16 7.21 -7.90
N GLY A 41 -1.05 6.45 -7.26
CA GLY A 41 -1.70 5.29 -7.86
C GLY A 41 -2.74 5.67 -8.92
N GLY A 42 -3.55 6.70 -8.66
CA GLY A 42 -4.57 7.18 -9.59
C GLY A 42 -4.09 8.23 -10.60
N GLY A 43 -2.97 8.90 -10.33
CA GLY A 43 -2.44 9.99 -11.15
C GLY A 43 -1.13 9.63 -11.84
N SER A 44 -0.05 9.59 -11.06
CA SER A 44 1.32 9.47 -11.58
C SER A 44 1.55 8.16 -12.35
N TYR A 45 1.10 7.01 -11.82
CA TYR A 45 1.26 5.73 -12.50
C TYR A 45 0.46 5.63 -13.82
N PRO A 46 -0.84 6.00 -13.86
CA PRO A 46 -1.56 6.13 -15.13
C PRO A 46 -0.91 7.10 -16.10
N ALA A 47 -0.34 8.22 -15.63
CA ALA A 47 0.39 9.15 -16.49
C ALA A 47 1.62 8.50 -17.13
N VAL A 48 2.47 7.82 -16.34
CA VAL A 48 3.63 7.09 -16.85
C VAL A 48 3.22 6.05 -17.89
N ILE A 49 2.21 5.22 -17.59
CA ILE A 49 1.71 4.20 -18.53
C ILE A 49 1.24 4.83 -19.84
N ASN A 50 0.41 5.89 -19.77
CA ASN A 50 -0.13 6.54 -20.96
C ASN A 50 0.95 7.26 -21.78
N ILE A 51 1.95 7.86 -21.14
CA ILE A 51 3.09 8.48 -21.83
C ILE A 51 3.91 7.43 -22.56
N LEU A 52 4.22 6.30 -21.93
CA LEU A 52 4.94 5.20 -22.58
C LEU A 52 4.14 4.63 -23.77
N MET A 53 2.82 4.45 -23.61
CA MET A 53 1.94 4.04 -24.71
C MET A 53 1.89 5.07 -25.85
N ALA A 54 1.86 6.36 -25.54
CA ALA A 54 1.88 7.42 -26.53
C ALA A 54 3.22 7.48 -27.29
N LEU A 55 4.35 7.27 -26.59
CA LEU A 55 5.67 7.17 -27.21
C LEU A 55 5.76 5.95 -28.14
N LEU A 56 5.25 4.80 -27.73
CA LEU A 56 5.17 3.60 -28.57
C LEU A 56 4.29 3.83 -29.80
N ARG A 57 3.11 4.45 -29.62
CA ARG A 57 2.25 4.85 -30.74
C ARG A 57 2.96 5.82 -31.68
N ARG A 58 3.66 6.82 -31.15
CA ARG A 58 4.43 7.79 -31.94
C ARG A 58 5.54 7.10 -32.73
N ALA A 59 6.24 6.12 -32.14
CA ALA A 59 7.28 5.37 -32.83
C ALA A 59 6.74 4.63 -34.07
N ASN A 60 5.50 4.13 -34.01
CA ASN A 60 4.87 3.40 -35.12
C ASN A 60 4.16 4.30 -36.13
N THR A 61 3.63 5.45 -35.70
CA THR A 61 2.72 6.29 -36.52
C THR A 61 3.26 7.67 -36.85
N GLY A 62 4.33 8.12 -36.18
CA GLY A 62 4.84 9.48 -36.21
C GLY A 62 3.97 10.52 -35.46
N ALA A 63 2.78 10.14 -34.98
CA ALA A 63 1.82 11.08 -34.41
C ALA A 63 1.79 11.05 -32.87
N GLY A 64 1.79 12.24 -32.27
CA GLY A 64 1.49 12.41 -30.84
C GLY A 64 0.00 12.25 -30.51
N CYS A 65 -0.34 12.35 -29.23
CA CYS A 65 -1.72 12.42 -28.75
C CYS A 65 -1.82 13.27 -27.47
N ARG A 66 -3.02 13.74 -27.16
CA ARG A 66 -3.35 14.35 -25.86
C ARG A 66 -3.69 13.24 -24.86
N ILE A 67 -3.09 13.32 -23.68
CA ILE A 67 -3.37 12.41 -22.55
C ILE A 67 -4.11 13.20 -21.49
N GLU A 68 -5.26 12.68 -21.04
CA GLU A 68 -6.03 13.24 -19.93
C GLU A 68 -6.04 12.22 -18.79
N ILE A 69 -5.49 12.60 -17.63
CA ILE A 69 -5.45 11.77 -16.43
C ILE A 69 -6.31 12.43 -15.36
N ALA A 70 -7.28 11.68 -14.85
CA ALA A 70 -8.11 12.10 -13.72
C ALA A 70 -7.83 11.16 -12.55
N MET A 71 -7.26 11.69 -11.47
CA MET A 71 -6.87 10.89 -10.29
C MET A 71 -8.05 10.08 -9.72
N ALA A 72 -9.23 10.69 -9.63
CA ALA A 72 -10.45 10.01 -9.20
C ALA A 72 -10.80 8.79 -10.07
N ASN A 73 -10.68 8.91 -11.40
CA ASN A 73 -10.94 7.78 -12.31
C ASN A 73 -9.91 6.68 -12.11
N GLY A 74 -8.64 7.06 -11.90
CA GLY A 74 -7.54 6.15 -11.65
C GLY A 74 -7.65 5.36 -10.34
N LEU A 75 -8.57 5.72 -9.43
CA LEU A 75 -8.82 4.97 -8.20
C LEU A 75 -9.72 3.74 -8.40
N TYR A 76 -10.63 3.74 -9.37
CA TYR A 76 -11.57 2.63 -9.57
C TYR A 76 -10.92 1.26 -9.88
N PRO A 77 -9.78 1.17 -10.59
CA PRO A 77 -9.04 -0.08 -10.71
C PRO A 77 -8.65 -0.71 -9.36
N PHE A 78 -8.36 0.09 -8.33
CA PHE A 78 -8.05 -0.41 -6.98
C PHE A 78 -9.31 -0.89 -6.22
N LEU A 79 -10.49 -0.52 -6.71
CA LEU A 79 -11.80 -0.91 -6.18
C LEU A 79 -12.45 -2.05 -6.98
N TYR A 80 -11.72 -2.75 -7.85
CA TYR A 80 -12.30 -3.75 -8.76
C TYR A 80 -13.15 -4.80 -8.04
N TRP A 81 -12.72 -5.26 -6.85
CA TRP A 81 -13.44 -6.24 -6.04
C TRP A 81 -14.76 -5.67 -5.51
N ALA A 82 -14.76 -4.42 -5.05
CA ALA A 82 -15.95 -3.75 -4.55
C ALA A 82 -16.95 -3.46 -5.66
N LEU A 83 -16.44 -3.10 -6.85
CA LEU A 83 -17.25 -2.94 -8.05
C LEU A 83 -17.86 -4.29 -8.50
N ALA A 84 -17.09 -5.38 -8.43
CA ALA A 84 -17.59 -6.71 -8.73
C ALA A 84 -18.72 -7.13 -7.77
N ASP A 85 -18.54 -6.95 -6.46
CA ASP A 85 -19.57 -7.23 -5.45
C ASP A 85 -20.84 -6.39 -5.69
N GLY A 86 -20.68 -5.09 -5.97
CA GLY A 86 -21.78 -4.19 -6.25
C GLY A 86 -22.55 -4.53 -7.52
N PHE A 87 -21.84 -4.65 -8.66
CA PHE A 87 -22.47 -4.85 -9.97
C PHE A 87 -22.91 -6.29 -10.23
N ALA A 88 -22.13 -7.29 -9.80
CA ALA A 88 -22.43 -8.70 -10.08
C ALA A 88 -23.28 -9.36 -8.99
N ALA A 89 -23.02 -9.06 -7.71
CA ALA A 89 -23.75 -9.66 -6.58
C ALA A 89 -24.88 -8.77 -6.04
N GLY A 90 -25.02 -7.53 -6.54
CA GLY A 90 -26.03 -6.57 -6.08
C GLY A 90 -25.82 -6.10 -4.64
N LYS A 91 -24.62 -6.32 -4.07
CA LYS A 91 -24.31 -6.05 -2.67
C LYS A 91 -23.01 -5.27 -2.57
N TRP A 92 -23.13 -3.95 -2.44
CA TRP A 92 -21.97 -3.09 -2.20
C TRP A 92 -21.29 -3.44 -0.87
N PRO A 93 -19.96 -3.60 -0.84
CA PRO A 93 -19.25 -3.96 0.37
C PRO A 93 -19.32 -2.86 1.41
N GLN A 94 -19.18 -3.26 2.67
CA GLN A 94 -19.06 -2.35 3.81
C GLN A 94 -17.65 -2.49 4.40
N PRO A 95 -17.21 -1.54 5.23
CA PRO A 95 -16.00 -1.70 6.01
C PRO A 95 -16.01 -3.01 6.81
N ASP A 96 -14.85 -3.65 6.95
CA ASP A 96 -14.69 -4.94 7.64
C ASP A 96 -15.67 -6.05 7.19
N SER A 97 -16.21 -6.00 5.96
CA SER A 97 -17.24 -6.96 5.53
C SER A 97 -16.74 -8.09 4.64
N THR A 98 -15.49 -8.06 4.18
CA THR A 98 -14.94 -9.05 3.25
C THR A 98 -13.68 -9.71 3.78
N MET A 99 -13.32 -10.85 3.20
CA MET A 99 -12.18 -11.65 3.64
C MET A 99 -10.89 -10.85 3.74
N LEU A 100 -10.62 -9.97 2.78
CA LEU A 100 -9.38 -9.21 2.65
C LEU A 100 -9.45 -7.79 3.26
N THR A 101 -10.56 -7.45 3.91
CA THR A 101 -10.75 -6.14 4.55
C THR A 101 -10.84 -6.22 6.06
N GLY A 102 -10.46 -7.36 6.68
CA GLY A 102 -10.38 -7.51 8.13
C GLY A 102 -11.53 -8.30 8.76
N ALA A 103 -12.54 -8.70 7.99
CA ALA A 103 -13.68 -9.50 8.45
C ALA A 103 -13.24 -10.89 8.94
N SER A 104 -12.32 -11.51 8.21
CA SER A 104 -11.80 -12.84 8.52
C SER A 104 -10.81 -12.81 9.68
N CYS A 105 -10.83 -13.83 10.53
CA CYS A 105 -9.77 -14.07 11.52
C CYS A 105 -8.44 -14.44 10.87
N ARG A 106 -8.49 -14.93 9.63
CA ARG A 106 -7.34 -15.34 8.82
C ARG A 106 -6.67 -14.19 8.07
N TYR A 107 -7.20 -12.97 8.15
CA TYR A 107 -6.61 -11.76 7.54
C TYR A 107 -6.85 -10.57 8.46
N CYS A 108 -6.02 -10.43 9.51
CA CYS A 108 -6.25 -9.44 10.55
C CYS A 108 -4.96 -8.96 11.23
N ILE A 109 -5.10 -7.89 12.01
CA ILE A 109 -4.04 -7.31 12.84
C ILE A 109 -4.37 -7.53 14.31
N TRP A 110 -3.44 -8.14 15.04
CA TRP A 110 -3.58 -8.54 16.44
C TRP A 110 -2.62 -7.78 17.34
N ARG A 111 -3.09 -7.33 18.50
CA ARG A 111 -2.28 -6.56 19.47
C ARG A 111 -1.57 -7.51 20.43
N THR A 112 -0.27 -7.31 20.63
CA THR A 112 0.57 -8.09 21.55
C THR A 112 0.55 -7.52 22.96
N ALA A 113 1.14 -8.24 23.94
CA ALA A 113 1.18 -7.84 25.35
C ALA A 113 1.81 -6.45 25.60
N ASP A 114 2.83 -6.11 24.80
CA ASP A 114 3.58 -4.86 24.84
C ASP A 114 2.99 -3.75 23.94
N GLY A 115 1.77 -3.95 23.43
CA GLY A 115 1.05 -2.95 22.63
C GLY A 115 1.53 -2.78 21.19
N ARG A 116 2.47 -3.63 20.75
CA ARG A 116 2.84 -3.79 19.33
C ARG A 116 1.78 -4.61 18.60
N TYR A 117 1.97 -4.85 17.30
CA TYR A 117 0.99 -5.55 16.48
C TYR A 117 1.63 -6.63 15.61
N LEU A 118 0.92 -7.75 15.46
CA LEU A 118 1.18 -8.76 14.42
C LEU A 118 0.19 -8.55 13.28
N SER A 119 0.68 -8.58 12.05
CA SER A 119 -0.14 -8.81 10.85
C SER A 119 -0.19 -10.32 10.61
N ALA A 120 -1.38 -10.89 10.51
CA ALA A 120 -1.59 -12.31 10.24
C ALA A 120 -2.52 -12.46 9.03
N ALA A 121 -2.02 -13.11 7.98
CA ALA A 121 -2.77 -13.43 6.76
C ALA A 121 -2.78 -14.94 6.39
N PRO A 122 -2.96 -15.89 7.33
CA PRO A 122 -2.97 -17.33 7.03
C PRO A 122 -4.29 -17.79 6.38
N ILE A 123 -4.55 -17.35 5.15
CA ILE A 123 -5.82 -17.64 4.45
C ILE A 123 -5.95 -19.13 4.16
N GLU A 124 -4.92 -19.73 3.57
CA GLU A 124 -4.89 -21.13 3.20
C GLU A 124 -4.83 -22.04 4.43
N GLU A 125 -5.59 -23.14 4.39
CA GLU A 125 -5.79 -24.03 5.53
C GLU A 125 -4.50 -24.56 6.15
N ARG A 126 -3.45 -24.81 5.34
CA ARG A 126 -2.14 -25.24 5.86
C ARG A 126 -1.48 -24.17 6.75
N PHE A 127 -1.56 -22.91 6.34
CA PHE A 127 -0.97 -21.77 7.07
C PHE A 127 -1.81 -21.44 8.30
N TRP A 128 -3.14 -21.61 8.18
CA TRP A 128 -4.06 -21.45 9.30
C TRP A 128 -3.77 -22.42 10.43
N ARG A 129 -3.53 -23.70 10.11
CA ARG A 129 -3.15 -24.70 11.10
C ARG A 129 -1.83 -24.35 11.77
N GLU A 130 -0.82 -24.00 10.98
CA GLU A 130 0.48 -23.59 11.51
C GLU A 130 0.37 -22.37 12.43
N PHE A 131 -0.44 -21.39 12.05
CA PHE A 131 -0.76 -20.23 12.88
C PHE A 131 -1.42 -20.64 14.20
N CYS A 132 -2.48 -21.45 14.14
CA CYS A 132 -3.22 -21.93 15.30
C CYS A 132 -2.33 -22.75 16.24
N ASP A 133 -1.50 -23.63 15.71
CA ASP A 133 -0.54 -24.42 16.47
C ASP A 133 0.50 -23.54 17.16
N THR A 134 1.04 -22.55 16.45
CA THR A 134 2.08 -21.65 16.98
C THR A 134 1.55 -20.77 18.11
N ILE A 135 0.31 -20.27 17.99
CA ILE A 135 -0.33 -19.48 19.06
C ILE A 135 -0.98 -20.36 20.14
N GLY A 136 -1.05 -21.68 19.95
CA GLY A 136 -1.70 -22.59 20.90
C GLY A 136 -3.21 -22.38 20.99
N LEU A 137 -3.87 -22.10 19.85
CA LEU A 137 -5.32 -21.95 19.80
C LEU A 137 -5.98 -23.32 20.01
N ASP A 138 -6.96 -23.35 20.93
CA ASP A 138 -7.78 -24.54 21.21
C ASP A 138 -8.44 -25.06 19.93
N ASP A 139 -8.42 -26.37 19.72
CA ASP A 139 -9.03 -27.03 18.55
C ASP A 139 -10.50 -26.66 18.35
N ALA A 140 -11.25 -26.44 19.44
CA ALA A 140 -12.64 -26.01 19.39
C ALA A 140 -12.81 -24.59 18.81
N LEU A 141 -11.76 -23.79 18.73
CA LEU A 141 -11.77 -22.43 18.18
C LEU A 141 -11.15 -22.35 16.78
N ARG A 142 -10.66 -23.46 16.20
CA ARG A 142 -9.95 -23.43 14.91
C ARG A 142 -10.88 -23.39 13.71
N ASP A 143 -12.10 -23.90 13.82
CA ASP A 143 -13.13 -23.73 12.79
C ASP A 143 -13.76 -22.34 12.91
N ASP A 144 -13.16 -21.40 12.20
CA ASP A 144 -13.58 -20.00 12.16
C ASP A 144 -14.93 -19.81 11.44
N THR A 145 -15.45 -20.82 10.74
CA THR A 145 -16.78 -20.77 10.13
C THR A 145 -17.88 -21.08 11.14
N ARG A 146 -17.59 -21.90 12.15
CA ARG A 146 -18.55 -22.31 13.18
C ARG A 146 -18.87 -21.19 14.16
N ASN A 147 -17.84 -20.50 14.66
CA ASN A 147 -18.01 -19.35 15.54
C ASN A 147 -16.86 -18.34 15.33
N PRO A 148 -16.96 -17.46 14.32
CA PRO A 148 -15.93 -16.48 14.00
C PRO A 148 -15.63 -15.53 15.18
N ALA A 149 -16.64 -15.18 15.97
CA ALA A 149 -16.48 -14.27 17.11
C ALA A 149 -15.66 -14.90 18.23
N ALA A 150 -15.97 -16.14 18.62
CA ALA A 150 -15.20 -16.87 19.62
C ALA A 150 -13.77 -17.15 19.15
N THR A 151 -13.60 -17.52 17.88
CA THR A 151 -12.28 -17.72 17.26
C THR A 151 -11.43 -16.45 17.33
N ARG A 152 -12.02 -15.32 16.93
CA ARG A 152 -11.37 -14.00 16.99
C ARG A 152 -10.96 -13.63 18.41
N GLN A 153 -11.82 -13.89 19.39
CA GLN A 153 -11.52 -13.62 20.79
C GLN A 153 -10.36 -14.49 21.28
N GLY A 154 -10.39 -15.81 21.03
CA GLY A 154 -9.32 -16.72 21.43
C GLY A 154 -7.96 -16.36 20.83
N ILE A 155 -7.93 -15.93 19.56
CA ILE A 155 -6.71 -15.44 18.91
C ILE A 155 -6.23 -14.15 19.57
N ALA A 156 -7.14 -13.19 19.82
CA ALA A 156 -6.79 -11.94 20.47
C ALA A 156 -6.18 -12.17 21.86
N GLU A 157 -6.79 -13.04 22.67
CA GLU A 157 -6.30 -13.41 24.01
C GLU A 157 -4.95 -14.11 23.94
N SER A 158 -4.81 -15.08 23.02
CA SER A 158 -3.54 -15.78 22.82
C SER A 158 -2.43 -14.81 22.42
N VAL A 159 -2.62 -14.00 21.36
CA VAL A 159 -1.61 -13.06 20.89
C VAL A 159 -1.28 -11.99 21.95
N ALA A 160 -2.26 -11.53 22.73
CA ALA A 160 -2.05 -10.58 23.80
C ALA A 160 -1.29 -11.15 25.02
N SER A 161 -1.11 -12.47 25.11
CA SER A 161 -0.39 -13.12 26.23
C SER A 161 1.14 -13.03 26.13
N ARG A 162 1.69 -12.70 24.95
CA ARG A 162 3.14 -12.58 24.73
C ARG A 162 3.50 -11.28 24.03
N THR A 163 4.75 -10.86 24.23
CA THR A 163 5.34 -9.67 23.60
C THR A 163 5.61 -9.89 22.12
N ALA A 164 5.76 -8.80 21.36
CA ALA A 164 6.19 -8.85 19.96
C ALA A 164 7.46 -9.68 19.73
N ALA A 165 8.48 -9.49 20.57
CA ALA A 165 9.76 -10.20 20.44
C ALA A 165 9.62 -11.72 20.63
N GLN A 166 8.76 -12.15 21.56
CA GLN A 166 8.45 -13.57 21.75
C GLN A 166 7.72 -14.16 20.54
N TRP A 167 6.78 -13.42 19.94
CA TRP A 167 6.09 -13.87 18.74
C TRP A 167 7.00 -13.93 17.52
N GLN A 168 7.86 -12.93 17.31
CA GLN A 168 8.86 -12.99 16.23
C GLN A 168 9.72 -14.26 16.33
N LYS A 169 10.18 -14.60 17.53
CA LYS A 169 10.94 -15.84 17.76
C LYS A 169 10.10 -17.10 17.49
N ALA A 170 8.82 -17.10 17.88
CA ALA A 170 7.94 -18.24 17.67
C ALA A 170 7.63 -18.48 16.18
N PHE A 171 7.53 -17.41 15.38
CA PHE A 171 7.19 -17.47 13.95
C PHE A 171 8.41 -17.47 13.01
N ALA A 172 9.65 -17.31 13.52
CA ALA A 172 10.85 -17.08 12.69
C ALA A 172 11.05 -18.10 11.56
N ASP A 173 10.74 -19.37 11.82
CA ASP A 173 10.92 -20.48 10.87
C ASP A 173 9.59 -21.17 10.53
N ARG A 174 8.46 -20.48 10.71
CA ARG A 174 7.11 -21.02 10.48
C ARG A 174 6.44 -20.37 9.28
N ASP A 175 5.90 -21.21 8.41
CA ASP A 175 5.12 -20.76 7.25
C ASP A 175 3.66 -20.49 7.67
N ALA A 176 3.46 -19.43 8.47
CA ALA A 176 2.16 -19.08 9.06
C ALA A 176 1.60 -17.74 8.54
N CYS A 177 2.25 -17.11 7.55
CA CYS A 177 1.88 -15.79 7.03
C CYS A 177 1.70 -14.73 8.14
N VAL A 178 2.58 -14.75 9.15
CA VAL A 178 2.60 -13.78 10.26
C VAL A 178 3.84 -12.93 10.19
N THR A 179 3.70 -11.63 10.39
CA THR A 179 4.82 -10.69 10.46
C THR A 179 4.54 -9.64 11.53
N LEU A 180 5.57 -9.20 12.24
CA LEU A 180 5.45 -8.04 13.11
C LEU A 180 5.16 -6.80 12.25
N VAL A 181 4.18 -5.99 12.64
CA VAL A 181 4.03 -4.64 12.11
C VAL A 181 5.22 -3.79 12.57
N ALA A 182 6.16 -3.60 11.65
CA ALA A 182 7.35 -2.78 11.86
C ALA A 182 7.00 -1.29 11.75
N THR A 183 7.73 -0.47 12.49
CA THR A 183 7.83 0.97 12.24
C THR A 183 8.65 1.22 10.98
N LEU A 184 8.56 2.42 10.42
CA LEU A 184 9.37 2.77 9.23
C LEU A 184 10.88 2.71 9.52
N ASP A 185 11.31 3.12 10.72
CA ASP A 185 12.71 3.07 11.14
C ASP A 185 13.25 1.63 11.20
N GLU A 186 12.47 0.72 11.79
CA GLU A 186 12.81 -0.71 11.82
C GLU A 186 12.85 -1.32 10.41
N ALA A 187 11.92 -0.95 9.54
CA ALA A 187 11.87 -1.44 8.16
C ALA A 187 13.07 -0.97 7.34
N VAL A 188 13.43 0.32 7.43
CA VAL A 188 14.60 0.89 6.72
C VAL A 188 15.91 0.31 7.24
N SER A 189 16.00 0.03 8.54
CA SER A 189 17.17 -0.58 9.18
C SER A 189 17.25 -2.10 9.00
N SER A 190 16.20 -2.74 8.48
CA SER A 190 16.14 -4.19 8.30
C SER A 190 17.12 -4.67 7.24
N PRO A 191 17.88 -5.77 7.49
CA PRO A 191 18.71 -6.40 6.46
C PRO A 191 17.96 -6.79 5.18
N LEU A 192 16.64 -7.02 5.27
CA LEU A 192 15.78 -7.34 4.14
C LEU A 192 15.69 -6.20 3.12
N PHE A 193 15.64 -4.95 3.60
CA PHE A 193 15.39 -3.77 2.78
C PHE A 193 16.57 -2.81 2.71
N ALA A 194 17.62 -3.00 3.51
CA ALA A 194 18.78 -2.11 3.57
C ALA A 194 19.39 -1.78 2.19
N LYS A 195 19.41 -2.76 1.27
CA LYS A 195 19.93 -2.58 -0.10
C LYS A 195 19.11 -1.59 -0.93
N LEU A 196 17.81 -1.43 -0.65
CA LEU A 196 16.94 -0.48 -1.35
C LEU A 196 17.38 0.97 -1.10
N PHE A 197 17.96 1.25 0.06
CA PHE A 197 18.38 2.59 0.49
C PHE A 197 19.89 2.85 0.31
N ALA A 198 20.58 1.99 -0.44
CA ALA A 198 22.02 2.11 -0.65
C ALA A 198 22.40 3.33 -1.53
N ARG A 199 21.52 3.73 -2.45
CA ARG A 199 21.70 4.91 -3.29
C ARG A 199 21.47 6.18 -2.48
N ARG A 200 22.28 7.22 -2.70
CA ARG A 200 22.22 8.46 -1.93
C ARG A 200 22.22 9.65 -2.85
N LYS A 201 21.30 10.58 -2.61
CA LYS A 201 21.30 11.89 -3.27
C LYS A 201 21.97 12.93 -2.39
N ALA A 202 22.80 13.76 -3.03
CA ALA A 202 23.30 14.97 -2.42
C ALA A 202 22.16 16.00 -2.37
N CYS A 203 22.01 16.63 -1.22
CA CYS A 203 21.12 17.76 -1.00
C CYS A 203 21.96 19.02 -0.79
N ARG A 204 21.29 20.18 -0.78
CA ARG A 204 21.94 21.43 -0.39
C ARG A 204 22.52 21.36 1.03
N GLU A 205 23.50 22.23 1.29
CA GLU A 205 24.18 22.39 2.59
C GLU A 205 25.02 21.16 3.02
N GLY A 206 25.56 20.41 2.06
CA GLY A 206 26.41 19.25 2.36
C GLY A 206 25.66 18.06 2.98
N ARG A 207 24.32 18.13 3.03
CA ARG A 207 23.48 17.03 3.49
C ARG A 207 23.32 16.00 2.38
N SER A 208 23.10 14.76 2.77
CA SER A 208 22.76 13.67 1.84
C SER A 208 21.67 12.83 2.46
N ILE A 209 20.74 12.36 1.62
CA ILE A 209 19.67 11.44 2.02
C ILE A 209 19.67 10.21 1.10
N PRO A 210 19.19 9.04 1.56
CA PRO A 210 18.92 7.92 0.67
C PRO A 210 17.99 8.34 -0.47
N ALA A 211 18.32 7.95 -1.70
CA ALA A 211 17.42 8.08 -2.83
C ALA A 211 16.21 7.16 -2.61
N LEU A 212 15.03 7.60 -3.05
CA LEU A 212 13.86 6.73 -3.05
C LEU A 212 14.11 5.54 -4.01
N PRO A 213 13.84 4.30 -3.58
CA PRO A 213 13.90 3.15 -4.47
C PRO A 213 12.91 3.35 -5.63
N LEU A 214 13.37 3.15 -6.86
CA LEU A 214 12.53 3.23 -8.04
C LEU A 214 11.90 1.87 -8.34
N PRO A 215 10.61 1.81 -8.74
CA PRO A 215 9.96 0.57 -9.16
C PRO A 215 10.34 0.20 -10.60
N LEU A 216 11.64 0.25 -10.91
CA LEU A 216 12.19 0.01 -12.24
C LEU A 216 13.22 -1.11 -12.16
N ALA A 217 13.28 -1.93 -13.22
CA ALA A 217 14.33 -2.93 -13.34
C ALA A 217 15.71 -2.24 -13.43
N PRO A 218 16.78 -2.84 -12.87
CA PRO A 218 18.10 -2.21 -12.78
C PRO A 218 18.64 -1.68 -14.12
N GLU A 219 18.35 -2.35 -15.25
CA GLU A 219 18.79 -1.91 -16.57
C GLU A 219 18.18 -0.57 -17.03
N PHE A 220 17.05 -0.16 -16.46
CA PHE A 220 16.38 1.11 -16.77
C PHE A 220 16.78 2.24 -15.83
N VAL A 221 17.63 1.97 -14.83
CA VAL A 221 18.06 2.97 -13.86
C VAL A 221 19.43 3.49 -14.24
N GLY A 222 19.48 4.76 -14.66
CA GLY A 222 20.72 5.45 -15.00
C GLY A 222 21.70 5.61 -13.82
N PRO A 223 22.90 6.15 -14.08
CA PRO A 223 23.90 6.40 -13.05
C PRO A 223 23.33 7.33 -11.96
N ASP A 224 23.80 7.16 -10.72
CA ASP A 224 23.40 8.01 -9.59
C ASP A 224 24.17 9.33 -9.62
N GLU A 225 23.97 10.08 -10.69
CA GLU A 225 24.57 11.39 -10.89
C GLU A 225 23.52 12.46 -10.60
N GLY A 226 23.93 13.54 -9.91
CA GLY A 226 23.08 14.69 -9.65
C GLY A 226 22.67 14.90 -8.19
N TYR A 227 22.21 16.11 -7.92
CA TYR A 227 21.75 16.60 -6.63
C TYR A 227 20.32 17.12 -6.77
N SER A 228 19.64 17.39 -5.66
CA SER A 228 18.34 18.05 -5.69
C SER A 228 18.49 19.51 -6.14
N PRO A 229 17.96 19.93 -7.30
CA PRO A 229 18.13 21.29 -7.80
C PRO A 229 17.35 22.29 -6.94
N SER A 230 17.82 23.53 -6.92
CA SER A 230 17.08 24.65 -6.35
C SER A 230 15.97 25.15 -7.27
N LEU A 231 15.02 25.88 -6.70
CA LEU A 231 13.94 26.50 -7.46
C LEU A 231 14.54 27.42 -8.54
N GLY A 232 14.28 27.09 -9.80
CA GLY A 232 14.72 27.87 -10.95
C GLY A 232 16.19 27.71 -11.34
N GLU A 233 16.91 26.74 -10.78
CA GLU A 233 18.34 26.57 -11.02
C GLU A 233 18.69 26.36 -12.50
N ALA A 234 17.90 25.55 -13.20
CA ALA A 234 18.08 25.27 -14.62
C ALA A 234 17.30 26.23 -15.54
N ASN A 235 16.70 27.31 -15.00
CA ASN A 235 15.90 28.23 -15.81
C ASN A 235 16.72 28.84 -16.96
N ALA A 236 17.98 29.19 -16.69
CA ALA A 236 18.87 29.78 -17.69
C ALA A 236 19.13 28.83 -18.88
N ASP A 237 19.21 27.52 -18.62
CA ASP A 237 19.52 26.51 -19.64
C ASP A 237 18.36 26.28 -20.62
N TYR A 238 17.12 26.50 -20.18
CA TYR A 238 15.92 26.18 -20.97
C TYR A 238 15.11 27.40 -21.44
N LEU A 239 15.31 28.58 -20.85
CA LEU A 239 14.58 29.79 -21.23
C LEU A 239 15.30 30.61 -22.32
N THR A 240 16.55 30.31 -22.66
CA THR A 240 17.31 31.08 -23.66
C THR A 240 17.12 30.59 -25.11
N GLU A 241 16.53 29.42 -25.36
CA GLU A 241 16.51 28.81 -26.71
C GLU A 241 15.12 28.72 -27.42
N ASN A 242 14.03 29.25 -26.85
CA ASN A 242 12.71 29.24 -27.53
C ASN A 242 12.20 30.62 -27.98
N SER A 243 13.10 31.57 -28.23
CA SER A 243 12.78 32.89 -28.79
C SER A 243 13.06 32.98 -30.30
N SER A 244 12.57 32.00 -31.08
CA SER A 244 12.61 32.02 -32.55
C SER A 244 11.33 31.46 -33.14
#